data_AF-A0A934YK11-F1
#
_entry.id   AF-A0A934YK11-F1
#
_cell.length_a   1.000
_cell.length_b   1.000
_cell.length_c   1.000
_cell.angle_alpha   90.00
_cell.angle_beta   90.00
_cell.angle_gamma   90.00
#
_symmetry.space_group_name_H-M   'P 1'
#
loop_
_entity.id
_entity.type
_entity.pdbx_description
1 polymer ?
#
loop_
_entity_poly.entity_id
_entity_poly.type
_entity_poly.pdbx_seq_one_letter_code
_entity_poly.pdbx_strand_id
1 'polypeptide(L)'
;MRGPGDRVRNLCLAATAALALATPWVAGCSSCGKPDGPPPGEAPAALEEKVAAPDDLLADGVALTPNATWGRLQRGVGGALGLMPQTAGAVMCSLAGVDLAMGPEVDGTSPVYFAFAGDVEAPSWIVVAKLVELRKARGVLLESETAKYTGRDEGSLTVLTPKGGGAGVGGGVGVGVTRSGYLVVAKDAATLTRLGPYATRNLPREAPPKAPVHVEVRPKALAGRLRPLLERRWQATMAELLDSDAKQRSAHGGRAPDFAEPRAIVAVADGLVQRRLGAIGAIEKLSVDLDATDEDLHIAAELEGARDAGDGGLTPMTVGATTPLLDAPKDSIAALLTRSAPEERAADAKDIEVALLTTLGPRLPEAEATKLRAAIGGFARGRGDALTLVALGGERKAKGLVLRTPVGAKDSEIARRSVSDAADLLRAPAFKDPLRLKKVQRTTGEAKGVGKCDVLEVLIEGKGKLPDTKLGLAWEAEGGVLCAALGDDPLELVTRASRPEQKLSDEKTLAAYVEALGKEASFVLLGQPFLVDQSKPVPTAPAVLAWGSRGEAPVPKRWVRVDVSDRVLRELMKKQLGF
;
A
#
# COMPACT_ATOMS: atom_id res chain seq x y z
N MET A 1 -15.87 -2.57 23.14
CA MET A 1 -15.96 -3.33 21.88
C MET A 1 -15.59 -2.39 20.75
N ARG A 2 -14.43 -2.58 20.12
CA ARG A 2 -14.01 -1.82 18.94
C ARG A 2 -14.67 -2.43 17.71
N GLY A 3 -15.35 -1.62 16.91
CA GLY A 3 -16.20 -2.10 15.82
C GLY A 3 -15.39 -2.68 14.65
N PRO A 4 -16.05 -3.36 13.69
CA PRO A 4 -15.42 -3.87 12.46
C PRO A 4 -14.63 -2.81 11.66
N GLY A 5 -14.94 -1.52 11.85
CA GLY A 5 -14.23 -0.39 11.26
C GLY A 5 -12.78 -0.23 11.73
N ASP A 6 -12.41 -0.67 12.93
CA ASP A 6 -11.03 -0.54 13.43
C ASP A 6 -10.05 -1.56 12.79
N ARG A 7 -10.55 -2.66 12.20
CA ARG A 7 -9.72 -3.67 11.52
C ARG A 7 -9.33 -3.26 10.10
N VAL A 8 -10.26 -2.64 9.35
CA VAL A 8 -9.96 -2.01 8.05
C VAL A 8 -9.03 -0.81 8.27
N ARG A 9 -9.24 -0.05 9.36
CA ARG A 9 -8.35 1.02 9.80
C ARG A 9 -6.92 0.52 10.08
N ASN A 10 -6.75 -0.67 10.66
CA ASN A 10 -5.44 -1.27 10.95
C ASN A 10 -4.71 -1.82 9.70
N LEU A 11 -5.44 -2.40 8.73
CA LEU A 11 -4.87 -2.83 7.45
C LEU A 11 -4.52 -1.61 6.56
N CYS A 12 -5.39 -0.60 6.55
CA CYS A 12 -5.07 0.70 6.01
C CYS A 12 -3.91 1.34 6.76
N LEU A 13 -3.79 1.24 8.09
CA LEU A 13 -2.67 1.77 8.89
C LEU A 13 -1.34 1.08 8.58
N ALA A 14 -1.29 -0.15 8.09
CA ALA A 14 -0.04 -0.78 7.64
C ALA A 14 0.42 -0.21 6.28
N ALA A 15 -0.51 -0.01 5.33
CA ALA A 15 -0.24 0.72 4.09
C ALA A 15 -0.02 2.23 4.32
N THR A 16 -0.69 2.81 5.33
CA THR A 16 -0.54 4.18 5.80
C THR A 16 0.72 4.32 6.63
N ALA A 17 1.27 3.27 7.28
CA ALA A 17 2.56 3.35 7.96
C ALA A 17 3.69 3.43 6.93
N ALA A 18 3.58 2.74 5.79
CA ALA A 18 4.47 2.92 4.65
C ALA A 18 4.35 4.33 4.01
N LEU A 19 3.14 4.91 3.96
CA LEU A 19 2.92 6.30 3.52
C LEU A 19 3.26 7.39 4.58
N ALA A 20 3.10 7.08 5.86
CA ALA A 20 3.31 7.99 7.00
C ALA A 20 4.79 8.13 7.35
N LEU A 21 5.62 7.16 6.94
CA LEU A 21 7.08 7.30 6.97
C LEU A 21 7.60 8.30 5.92
N ALA A 22 6.75 8.74 4.97
CA ALA A 22 7.12 9.65 3.89
C ALA A 22 6.34 10.99 3.86
N THR A 23 5.46 11.25 4.84
CA THR A 23 4.67 12.50 4.88
C THR A 23 4.75 13.17 6.25
N PRO A 24 5.45 14.31 6.41
CA PRO A 24 5.34 15.13 7.61
C PRO A 24 3.99 15.88 7.59
N TRP A 25 3.23 15.72 8.67
CA TRP A 25 1.86 16.21 8.87
C TRP A 25 1.79 17.73 9.11
N VAL A 26 0.67 18.38 8.74
CA VAL A 26 0.53 19.84 8.67
C VAL A 26 -0.87 20.33 9.13
N ALA A 27 -0.93 21.34 10.02
CA ALA A 27 -2.15 22.10 10.39
C ALA A 27 -1.85 23.57 10.83
N GLY A 28 -2.59 24.57 10.29
CA GLY A 28 -2.74 25.95 10.83
C GLY A 28 -2.36 27.15 9.92
N CYS A 29 -3.36 27.96 9.52
CA CYS A 29 -3.34 29.20 8.68
C CYS A 29 -2.69 30.44 9.37
N SER A 30 -2.43 31.65 8.81
CA SER A 30 -2.90 32.38 7.61
C SER A 30 -2.00 33.60 7.24
N SER A 31 -1.99 33.94 5.93
CA SER A 31 -1.77 35.22 5.20
C SER A 31 -0.43 35.99 5.24
N CYS A 32 0.17 36.23 4.06
CA CYS A 32 0.30 37.56 3.40
C CYS A 32 1.04 37.49 2.04
N GLY A 33 0.94 38.57 1.27
CA GLY A 33 1.35 38.72 -0.14
C GLY A 33 2.86 38.79 -0.45
N LYS A 34 3.16 38.85 -1.76
CA LYS A 34 4.45 38.61 -2.43
C LYS A 34 5.49 39.75 -2.30
N PRO A 35 6.80 39.42 -2.33
CA PRO A 35 7.86 40.37 -2.65
C PRO A 35 8.73 39.97 -3.87
N ASP A 36 9.44 40.99 -4.38
CA ASP A 36 10.39 40.99 -5.51
C ASP A 36 11.82 40.55 -5.10
N GLY A 37 12.63 40.25 -6.14
CA GLY A 37 13.82 39.41 -6.11
C GLY A 37 15.15 39.97 -5.56
N PRO A 38 16.20 39.11 -5.51
CA PRO A 38 17.36 39.30 -4.64
C PRO A 38 18.60 39.90 -5.34
N PRO A 39 19.52 40.55 -4.58
CA PRO A 39 20.88 40.91 -5.01
C PRO A 39 21.96 39.88 -4.60
N PRO A 40 23.23 40.02 -5.07
CA PRO A 40 24.22 38.93 -5.17
C PRO A 40 25.18 38.77 -3.97
N GLY A 41 25.72 37.55 -3.82
CA GLY A 41 26.24 37.00 -2.55
C GLY A 41 27.76 36.76 -2.38
N GLU A 42 28.05 36.19 -1.20
CA GLU A 42 29.33 35.99 -0.50
C GLU A 42 29.99 34.62 -0.80
N ALA A 43 31.31 34.48 -0.60
CA ALA A 43 32.10 33.29 -0.98
C ALA A 43 31.90 32.06 -0.07
N PRO A 44 32.00 30.81 -0.58
CA PRO A 44 31.65 29.58 0.15
C PRO A 44 32.69 29.13 1.19
N ALA A 45 32.22 28.73 2.38
CA ALA A 45 33.03 28.21 3.49
C ALA A 45 33.57 26.78 3.25
N ALA A 46 34.70 26.44 3.87
CA ALA A 46 35.34 25.12 3.81
C ALA A 46 34.44 23.99 4.34
N LEU A 47 34.45 22.83 3.67
CA LEU A 47 33.59 21.68 3.96
C LEU A 47 34.13 20.86 5.15
N GLU A 48 33.29 20.60 6.16
CA GLU A 48 33.63 19.83 7.38
C GLU A 48 33.86 18.31 7.11
N GLU A 49 34.34 17.50 8.06
CA GLU A 49 34.53 16.05 7.83
C GLU A 49 33.19 15.25 7.88
N LYS A 50 33.10 14.11 7.17
CA LYS A 50 31.93 13.20 7.29
C LYS A 50 31.90 12.57 8.68
N VAL A 51 30.70 12.32 9.21
CA VAL A 51 30.51 11.67 10.52
C VAL A 51 29.96 10.26 10.34
N ALA A 52 30.22 9.33 11.25
CA ALA A 52 29.60 8.00 11.20
C ALA A 52 28.05 8.10 11.30
N ALA A 53 27.34 7.23 10.59
CA ALA A 53 25.89 7.12 10.72
C ALA A 53 25.53 6.63 12.15
N PRO A 54 24.51 7.19 12.80
CA PRO A 54 24.04 6.68 14.09
C PRO A 54 23.64 5.21 14.01
N ASP A 55 23.98 4.42 15.02
CA ASP A 55 23.65 2.98 15.06
C ASP A 55 22.14 2.71 15.09
N ASP A 56 21.34 3.68 15.53
CA ASP A 56 19.89 3.63 15.60
C ASP A 56 19.19 4.31 14.42
N LEU A 57 19.92 4.67 13.36
CA LEU A 57 19.37 5.24 12.14
C LEU A 57 18.43 4.24 11.46
N LEU A 58 17.19 4.67 11.25
CA LEU A 58 16.14 3.90 10.60
C LEU A 58 16.17 4.12 9.09
N ALA A 59 16.11 5.38 8.69
CA ALA A 59 16.07 5.80 7.31
C ALA A 59 16.62 7.23 7.18
N ASP A 60 17.07 7.59 5.99
CA ASP A 60 17.39 8.95 5.62
C ASP A 60 16.94 9.23 4.19
N GLY A 61 16.93 10.50 3.80
CA GLY A 61 16.40 10.87 2.50
C GLY A 61 16.62 12.33 2.15
N VAL A 62 16.18 12.64 0.94
CA VAL A 62 16.27 13.97 0.34
C VAL A 62 15.02 14.27 -0.47
N ALA A 63 14.52 15.49 -0.32
CA ALA A 63 13.54 16.10 -1.20
C ALA A 63 14.27 17.15 -2.06
N LEU A 64 14.45 16.86 -3.35
CA LEU A 64 15.23 17.70 -4.27
C LEU A 64 14.58 19.05 -4.55
N THR A 65 13.25 19.07 -4.69
CA THR A 65 12.47 20.26 -5.03
C THR A 65 11.29 20.40 -4.08
N PRO A 66 11.54 20.75 -2.80
CA PRO A 66 10.53 20.66 -1.75
C PRO A 66 9.36 21.62 -1.99
N ASN A 67 9.58 22.83 -2.51
CA ASN A 67 8.48 23.74 -2.87
C ASN A 67 7.61 23.21 -4.02
N ALA A 68 8.23 22.63 -5.06
CA ALA A 68 7.48 22.08 -6.19
C ALA A 68 6.63 20.88 -5.75
N THR A 69 7.25 19.96 -5.00
CA THR A 69 6.59 18.76 -4.45
C THR A 69 5.45 19.15 -3.52
N TRP A 70 5.69 20.07 -2.59
CA TRP A 70 4.67 20.58 -1.66
C TRP A 70 3.53 21.28 -2.41
N GLY A 71 3.84 22.14 -3.37
CA GLY A 71 2.83 22.86 -4.15
C GLY A 71 1.91 21.91 -4.94
N ARG A 72 2.46 20.82 -5.50
CA ARG A 72 1.68 19.78 -6.18
C ARG A 72 0.78 19.02 -5.21
N LEU A 73 1.32 18.56 -4.08
CA LEU A 73 0.55 17.91 -3.01
C LEU A 73 -0.58 18.81 -2.49
N GLN A 74 -0.28 20.08 -2.23
CA GLN A 74 -1.24 21.07 -1.75
C GLN A 74 -2.38 21.29 -2.76
N ARG A 75 -2.08 21.38 -4.07
CA ARG A 75 -3.08 21.52 -5.12
C ARG A 75 -3.92 20.25 -5.33
N GLY A 76 -3.27 19.09 -5.38
CA GLY A 76 -3.94 17.81 -5.60
C GLY A 76 -4.90 17.45 -4.45
N VAL A 77 -4.42 17.52 -3.20
CA VAL A 77 -5.27 17.24 -2.04
C VAL A 77 -6.32 18.34 -1.85
N GLY A 78 -5.94 19.61 -1.95
CA GLY A 78 -6.82 20.75 -1.72
C GLY A 78 -7.37 20.83 -0.27
N GLY A 79 -8.54 21.45 -0.10
CA GLY A 79 -9.22 21.54 1.19
C GLY A 79 -8.38 22.23 2.27
N ALA A 80 -8.27 21.62 3.45
CA ALA A 80 -7.49 22.14 4.57
C ALA A 80 -5.99 22.29 4.23
N LEU A 81 -5.42 21.39 3.42
CA LEU A 81 -4.02 21.54 2.98
C LEU A 81 -3.85 22.77 2.09
N GLY A 82 -4.88 23.16 1.32
CA GLY A 82 -4.88 24.40 0.54
C GLY A 82 -4.74 25.68 1.38
N LEU A 83 -5.02 25.62 2.69
CA LEU A 83 -4.88 26.75 3.61
C LEU A 83 -3.49 26.84 4.26
N MET A 84 -2.66 25.82 4.08
CA MET A 84 -1.31 25.78 4.63
C MET A 84 -0.37 26.74 3.90
N PRO A 85 0.78 27.10 4.50
CA PRO A 85 1.77 27.93 3.82
C PRO A 85 2.15 27.35 2.46
N GLN A 86 2.34 28.24 1.47
CA GLN A 86 2.55 27.86 0.07
C GLN A 86 3.95 27.27 -0.19
N THR A 87 4.88 27.45 0.75
CA THR A 87 6.26 26.96 0.62
C THR A 87 6.56 25.90 1.69
N ALA A 88 7.36 24.92 1.33
CA ALA A 88 7.81 23.88 2.26
C ALA A 88 8.60 24.47 3.44
N GLY A 89 9.37 25.54 3.19
CA GLY A 89 10.08 26.30 4.21
C GLY A 89 9.15 26.91 5.26
N ALA A 90 8.06 27.55 4.82
CA ALA A 90 7.10 28.13 5.76
C ALA A 90 6.30 27.05 6.53
N VAL A 91 6.01 25.90 5.90
CA VAL A 91 5.45 24.74 6.60
C VAL A 91 6.41 24.26 7.70
N MET A 92 7.69 24.10 7.38
CA MET A 92 8.72 23.68 8.34
C MET A 92 8.87 24.67 9.50
N CYS A 93 8.87 25.98 9.23
CA CYS A 93 8.90 27.00 10.29
C CYS A 93 7.66 26.94 11.18
N SER A 94 6.47 26.76 10.59
CA SER A 94 5.21 26.59 11.32
C SER A 94 5.28 25.38 12.27
N LEU A 95 5.77 24.24 11.78
CA LEU A 95 5.95 23.03 12.57
C LEU A 95 6.98 23.19 13.69
N ALA A 96 8.05 23.94 13.42
CA ALA A 96 9.09 24.23 14.40
C ALA A 96 8.66 25.24 15.49
N GLY A 97 7.46 25.84 15.37
CA GLY A 97 7.06 26.97 16.20
C GLY A 97 7.93 28.22 15.98
N VAL A 98 8.70 28.24 14.89
CA VAL A 98 9.54 29.36 14.47
C VAL A 98 8.65 30.42 13.84
N ASP A 99 9.08 31.68 13.89
CA ASP A 99 8.35 32.77 13.25
C ASP A 99 8.12 32.48 11.76
N LEU A 100 6.89 32.69 11.27
CA LEU A 100 6.56 32.49 9.85
C LEU A 100 7.34 33.46 8.94
N ALA A 101 7.84 34.58 9.47
CA ALA A 101 8.76 35.47 8.79
C ALA A 101 10.07 34.78 8.36
N MET A 102 10.41 33.62 8.96
CA MET A 102 11.53 32.79 8.52
C MET A 102 11.23 31.94 7.28
N GLY A 103 9.96 31.74 6.93
CA GLY A 103 9.56 30.92 5.79
C GLY A 103 10.24 31.34 4.47
N PRO A 104 10.31 32.63 4.12
CA PRO A 104 11.04 33.13 2.94
C PRO A 104 12.57 32.97 3.02
N GLU A 105 13.14 32.85 4.22
CA GLU A 105 14.58 32.67 4.42
C GLU A 105 15.03 31.21 4.25
N VAL A 106 14.08 30.27 4.14
CA VAL A 106 14.36 28.87 3.80
C VAL A 106 14.29 28.70 2.29
N ASP A 107 15.40 28.32 1.68
CA ASP A 107 15.48 28.07 0.24
C ASP A 107 14.78 26.74 -0.11
N GLY A 108 13.50 26.82 -0.47
CA GLY A 108 12.72 25.68 -0.93
C GLY A 108 12.97 25.26 -2.38
N THR A 109 13.96 25.86 -3.06
CA THR A 109 14.45 25.40 -4.38
C THR A 109 15.67 24.49 -4.25
N SER A 110 16.41 24.62 -3.14
CA SER A 110 17.49 23.71 -2.77
C SER A 110 16.94 22.40 -2.17
N PRO A 111 17.73 21.30 -2.23
CA PRO A 111 17.36 20.06 -1.59
C PRO A 111 17.18 20.21 -0.07
N VAL A 112 16.16 19.55 0.46
CA VAL A 112 15.93 19.37 1.91
C VAL A 112 16.29 17.93 2.27
N TYR A 113 17.09 17.76 3.32
CA TYR A 113 17.54 16.46 3.79
C TYR A 113 16.80 16.08 5.07
N PHE A 114 16.56 14.80 5.28
CA PHE A 114 15.91 14.34 6.51
C PHE A 114 16.43 12.97 6.93
N ALA A 115 16.31 12.68 8.22
CA ALA A 115 16.67 11.38 8.78
C ALA A 115 15.73 10.99 9.92
N PHE A 116 15.53 9.68 10.07
CA PHE A 116 14.73 9.04 11.10
C PHE A 116 15.62 8.09 11.90
N ALA A 117 15.52 8.12 13.23
CA ALA A 117 16.30 7.25 14.10
C ALA A 117 15.48 6.83 15.34
N GLY A 118 15.95 5.84 16.08
CA GLY A 118 15.32 5.41 17.33
C GLY A 118 14.19 4.40 17.12
N ASP A 119 13.16 4.45 17.96
CA ASP A 119 12.06 3.49 17.93
C ASP A 119 11.22 3.61 16.64
N VAL A 120 10.92 2.49 15.98
CA VAL A 120 10.09 2.46 14.76
C VAL A 120 8.65 2.88 15.05
N GLU A 121 8.14 2.66 16.27
CA GLU A 121 6.77 3.09 16.62
C GLU A 121 6.68 4.59 16.96
N ALA A 122 7.81 5.22 17.31
CA ALA A 122 7.87 6.63 17.69
C ALA A 122 9.19 7.28 17.26
N PRO A 123 9.51 7.31 15.96
CA PRO A 123 10.83 7.69 15.48
C PRO A 123 11.19 9.11 15.91
N SER A 124 12.45 9.31 16.25
CA SER A 124 13.08 10.63 16.24
C SER A 124 13.30 11.03 14.79
N TRP A 125 13.06 12.29 14.48
CA TRP A 125 13.20 12.82 13.12
C TRP A 125 14.02 14.11 13.14
N ILE A 126 14.66 14.40 12.01
CA ILE A 126 15.36 15.65 11.73
C ILE A 126 15.14 16.05 10.27
N VAL A 127 15.01 17.34 10.03
CA VAL A 127 14.87 17.97 8.71
C VAL A 127 15.89 19.10 8.63
N VAL A 128 16.62 19.17 7.51
CA VAL A 128 17.70 20.12 7.24
C VAL A 128 17.39 20.83 5.94
N ALA A 129 17.35 22.15 5.98
CA ALA A 129 17.00 22.98 4.83
C ALA A 129 18.01 24.11 4.65
N LYS A 130 18.39 24.38 3.40
CA LYS A 130 19.30 25.47 3.06
C LYS A 130 18.62 26.80 3.39
N LEU A 131 19.37 27.72 4.00
CA LEU A 131 18.94 29.11 4.18
C LEU A 131 19.37 29.93 2.96
N VAL A 132 18.51 30.87 2.56
CA VAL A 132 18.82 31.86 1.51
C VAL A 132 19.96 32.76 1.98
N GLU A 133 19.81 33.37 3.16
CA GLU A 133 20.81 34.25 3.75
C GLU A 133 21.00 33.95 5.25
N LEU A 134 22.13 33.33 5.60
CA LEU A 134 22.42 32.91 6.97
C LEU A 134 22.39 34.09 7.97
N ARG A 135 22.96 35.24 7.58
CA ARG A 135 23.05 36.41 8.46
C ARG A 135 21.67 36.96 8.79
N LYS A 136 20.81 37.11 7.78
CA LYS A 136 19.44 37.58 7.94
C LYS A 136 18.61 36.61 8.77
N ALA A 137 18.72 35.31 8.50
CA ALA A 137 18.09 34.25 9.28
C ALA A 137 18.49 34.31 10.77
N ARG A 138 19.78 34.46 11.08
CA ARG A 138 20.26 34.63 12.46
C ARG A 138 19.72 35.90 13.10
N GLY A 139 19.69 37.01 12.35
CA GLY A 139 19.12 38.27 12.82
C GLY A 139 17.67 38.12 13.27
N VAL A 140 16.83 37.47 12.44
CA VAL A 140 15.42 37.21 12.78
C VAL A 140 15.27 36.27 13.98
N LEU A 141 16.08 35.20 14.04
CA LEU A 141 15.95 34.17 15.07
C LEU A 141 16.51 34.58 16.44
N LEU A 142 17.60 35.34 16.48
CA LEU A 142 18.41 35.57 17.68
C LEU A 142 18.49 37.05 18.11
N GLU A 143 18.60 37.96 17.15
CA GLU A 143 19.05 39.34 17.42
C GLU A 143 17.89 40.36 17.40
N SER A 144 16.77 40.04 16.75
CA SER A 144 15.58 40.88 16.73
C SER A 144 15.07 41.19 18.14
N GLU A 145 14.48 42.38 18.34
CA GLU A 145 13.75 42.72 19.57
C GLU A 145 12.60 41.72 19.84
N THR A 146 12.05 41.13 18.78
CA THR A 146 11.01 40.08 18.83
C THR A 146 11.59 38.67 18.77
N ALA A 147 12.92 38.50 18.79
CA ALA A 147 13.57 37.20 18.68
C ALA A 147 13.12 36.26 19.80
N LYS A 148 12.47 35.17 19.41
CA LYS A 148 11.90 34.17 20.31
C LYS A 148 12.93 33.19 20.86
N TYR A 149 14.18 33.21 20.39
CA TYR A 149 15.20 32.24 20.76
C TYR A 149 16.48 32.89 21.29
N THR A 150 17.18 32.16 22.15
CA THR A 150 18.60 32.37 22.48
C THR A 150 19.42 31.26 21.85
N GLY A 151 20.60 31.59 21.33
CA GLY A 151 21.51 30.65 20.70
C GLY A 151 22.57 30.15 21.67
N ARG A 152 22.88 28.86 21.61
CA ARG A 152 24.05 28.25 22.23
C ARG A 152 24.83 27.50 21.16
N ASP A 153 26.12 27.80 21.03
CA ASP A 153 26.97 27.08 20.08
C ASP A 153 27.37 25.72 20.63
N GLU A 154 27.09 24.67 19.86
CA GLU A 154 27.46 23.28 20.10
C GLU A 154 28.15 22.73 18.84
N GLY A 155 29.48 22.81 18.81
CA GLY A 155 30.27 22.42 17.64
C GLY A 155 29.97 23.29 16.41
N SER A 156 29.45 22.69 15.35
CA SER A 156 29.09 23.36 14.08
C SER A 156 27.66 23.89 14.04
N LEU A 157 26.89 23.68 15.11
CA LEU A 157 25.47 24.00 15.22
C LEU A 157 25.25 25.07 16.30
N THR A 158 24.52 26.12 15.99
CA THR A 158 23.94 27.02 17.00
C THR A 158 22.56 26.48 17.37
N VAL A 159 22.44 25.85 18.53
CA VAL A 159 21.18 25.33 19.08
C VAL A 159 20.34 26.49 19.60
N LEU A 160 19.07 26.55 19.20
CA LEU A 160 18.14 27.60 19.56
C LEU A 160 17.23 27.12 20.70
N THR A 161 17.22 27.87 21.80
CA THR A 161 16.34 27.63 22.95
C THR A 161 15.29 28.74 23.04
N PRO A 162 13.98 28.44 23.15
CA PRO A 162 12.95 29.46 23.30
C PRO A 162 13.16 30.35 24.53
N LYS A 163 13.03 31.66 24.37
CA LYS A 163 13.02 32.64 25.48
C LYS A 163 11.73 32.47 26.29
N GLY A 164 11.85 32.50 27.61
CA GLY A 164 10.70 32.47 28.53
C GLY A 164 10.17 31.08 28.90
N GLY A 165 10.85 29.99 28.52
CA GLY A 165 10.53 28.63 28.97
C GLY A 165 9.14 28.11 28.57
N GLY A 166 8.42 28.85 27.72
CA GLY A 166 7.07 28.49 27.29
C GLY A 166 7.11 27.29 26.36
N ALA A 167 6.46 26.21 26.77
CA ALA A 167 6.06 25.12 25.89
C ALA A 167 4.96 25.62 24.93
N GLY A 168 5.32 26.52 24.00
CA GLY A 168 4.43 26.95 22.94
C GLY A 168 4.03 25.78 22.03
N VAL A 169 3.32 26.06 20.93
CA VAL A 169 2.86 25.03 19.97
C VAL A 169 4.03 24.16 19.43
N GLY A 170 5.28 24.62 19.54
CA GLY A 170 6.51 23.86 19.23
C GLY A 170 7.36 23.44 20.44
N GLY A 171 6.82 23.43 21.68
CA GLY A 171 7.54 23.29 22.95
C GLY A 171 8.36 22.01 23.19
N GLY A 172 8.41 21.11 22.21
CA GLY A 172 9.26 19.92 22.24
C GLY A 172 10.28 19.88 21.11
N VAL A 173 10.18 20.75 20.08
CA VAL A 173 10.95 20.67 18.84
C VAL A 173 12.32 21.33 19.00
N GLY A 174 13.38 20.62 18.62
CA GLY A 174 14.73 21.17 18.57
C GLY A 174 14.93 22.00 17.32
N VAL A 175 15.43 23.23 17.44
CA VAL A 175 15.77 24.08 16.28
C VAL A 175 17.23 24.50 16.38
N GLY A 176 17.93 24.49 15.26
CA GLY A 176 19.33 24.90 15.18
C GLY A 176 19.67 25.53 13.83
N VAL A 177 20.76 26.28 13.79
CA VAL A 177 21.32 26.85 12.55
C VAL A 177 22.78 26.44 12.44
N THR A 178 23.19 25.89 11.29
CA THR A 178 24.60 25.53 11.06
C THR A 178 25.39 26.72 10.55
N ARG A 179 26.71 26.68 10.76
CA ARG A 179 27.64 27.65 10.15
C ARG A 179 27.67 27.58 8.62
N SER A 180 27.31 26.43 8.05
CA SER A 180 27.22 26.18 6.60
C SER A 180 25.91 26.69 5.95
N GLY A 181 25.06 27.38 6.72
CA GLY A 181 23.85 28.01 6.19
C GLY A 181 22.67 27.06 6.08
N TYR A 182 22.50 26.13 7.02
CA TYR A 182 21.30 25.29 7.11
C TYR A 182 20.47 25.62 8.34
N LEU A 183 19.15 25.67 8.16
CA LEU A 183 18.18 25.53 9.23
C LEU A 183 17.99 24.04 9.51
N VAL A 184 18.01 23.67 10.79
CA VAL A 184 17.86 22.30 11.26
C VAL A 184 16.69 22.25 12.23
N VAL A 185 15.70 21.43 11.95
CA VAL A 185 14.53 21.20 12.80
C VAL A 185 14.48 19.73 13.15
N ALA A 186 14.35 19.38 14.42
CA ALA A 186 14.34 18.02 14.91
C ALA A 186 13.23 17.80 15.93
N LYS A 187 12.84 16.54 16.14
CA LYS A 187 11.82 16.16 17.12
C LYS A 187 12.01 16.81 18.49
N ASP A 188 13.26 16.90 18.94
CA ASP A 188 13.70 17.51 20.20
C ASP A 188 15.17 17.94 20.15
N ALA A 189 15.62 18.69 21.17
CA ALA A 189 17.00 19.19 21.24
C ALA A 189 18.05 18.06 21.31
N ALA A 190 17.73 16.94 21.98
CA ALA A 190 18.64 15.79 22.04
C ALA A 190 18.82 15.15 20.67
N THR A 191 17.74 15.01 19.91
CA THR A 191 17.72 14.53 18.53
C THR A 191 18.48 15.49 17.62
N LEU A 192 18.32 16.80 17.83
CA LEU A 192 19.03 17.84 17.10
C LEU A 192 20.56 17.68 17.24
N THR A 193 21.07 17.59 18.46
CA THR A 193 22.52 17.43 18.70
C THR A 193 23.04 16.08 18.19
N ARG A 194 22.25 15.01 18.30
CA ARG A 194 22.63 13.65 17.85
C ARG A 194 22.63 13.49 16.33
N LEU A 195 21.57 13.91 15.65
CA LEU A 195 21.38 13.67 14.20
C LEU A 195 21.83 14.86 13.33
N GLY A 196 21.92 16.07 13.90
CA GLY A 196 22.27 17.30 13.18
C GLY A 196 23.59 17.22 12.42
N PRO A 197 24.69 16.77 13.04
CA PRO A 197 25.97 16.62 12.35
C PRO A 197 25.90 15.62 11.18
N TYR A 198 25.21 14.49 11.36
CA TYR A 198 25.04 13.50 10.30
C TYR A 198 24.26 14.08 9.12
N ALA A 199 23.07 14.64 9.39
CA ALA A 199 22.18 15.14 8.33
C ALA A 199 22.77 16.34 7.57
N THR A 200 23.62 17.16 8.20
CA THR A 200 24.20 18.37 7.58
C THR A 200 25.56 18.14 6.91
N ARG A 201 26.31 17.10 7.31
CA ARG A 201 27.66 16.80 6.77
C ARG A 201 27.69 15.65 5.78
N ASN A 202 26.80 14.67 5.93
CA ASN A 202 26.81 13.47 5.10
C ASN A 202 25.85 13.58 3.93
N LEU A 203 24.56 13.80 4.19
CA LEU A 203 23.49 13.74 3.18
C LEU A 203 23.71 14.71 2.00
N PRO A 204 24.20 15.96 2.19
CA PRO A 204 24.47 16.86 1.07
C PRO A 204 25.62 16.42 0.14
N ARG A 205 26.38 15.39 0.51
CA ARG A 205 27.51 14.87 -0.28
C ARG A 205 27.16 13.63 -1.08
N GLU A 206 25.96 13.10 -0.88
CA GLU A 206 25.49 11.96 -1.65
C GLU A 206 25.08 12.43 -3.05
N ALA A 207 25.19 11.52 -4.02
CA ALA A 207 24.73 11.83 -5.37
C ALA A 207 23.22 12.11 -5.32
N PRO A 208 22.73 13.19 -5.95
CA PRO A 208 21.31 13.49 -5.92
C PRO A 208 20.54 12.34 -6.58
N PRO A 209 19.43 11.88 -5.98
CA PRO A 209 18.58 10.87 -6.60
C PRO A 209 17.91 11.42 -7.86
N LYS A 210 17.21 10.56 -8.60
CA LYS A 210 16.41 10.98 -9.76
C LYS A 210 15.00 11.41 -9.35
N ALA A 211 14.45 10.82 -8.29
CA ALA A 211 13.11 11.11 -7.82
C ALA A 211 13.04 12.45 -7.06
N PRO A 212 11.92 13.18 -7.12
CA PRO A 212 11.73 14.41 -6.37
C PRO A 212 11.91 14.24 -4.86
N VAL A 213 11.48 13.09 -4.32
CA VAL A 213 11.74 12.67 -2.95
C VAL A 213 12.26 11.24 -2.97
N HIS A 214 13.35 10.99 -2.25
CA HIS A 214 13.96 9.68 -2.09
C HIS A 214 14.21 9.40 -0.62
N VAL A 215 13.91 8.18 -0.18
CA VAL A 215 14.14 7.68 1.18
C VAL A 215 14.88 6.35 1.09
N GLU A 216 16.00 6.21 1.79
CA GLU A 216 16.69 4.93 1.95
C GLU A 216 16.49 4.41 3.38
N VAL A 217 15.91 3.21 3.50
CA VAL A 217 15.76 2.51 4.79
C VAL A 217 16.96 1.58 4.99
N ARG A 218 17.61 1.70 6.15
CA ARG A 218 18.84 0.96 6.44
C ARG A 218 18.54 -0.52 6.69
N PRO A 219 19.36 -1.47 6.20
CA PRO A 219 19.16 -2.91 6.44
C PRO A 219 19.07 -3.28 7.92
N LYS A 220 19.89 -2.65 8.78
CA LYS A 220 19.84 -2.84 10.24
C LYS A 220 18.46 -2.47 10.82
N ALA A 221 17.77 -1.49 10.24
CA ALA A 221 16.43 -1.09 10.67
C ALA A 221 15.37 -2.12 10.26
N LEU A 222 15.48 -2.66 9.03
CA LEU A 222 14.56 -3.67 8.50
C LEU A 222 14.61 -4.96 9.32
N ALA A 223 15.79 -5.56 9.41
CA ALA A 223 16.00 -6.83 10.11
C ALA A 223 15.92 -6.68 11.64
N GLY A 224 16.52 -5.61 12.18
CA GLY A 224 16.70 -5.45 13.63
C GLY A 224 15.54 -4.80 14.37
N ARG A 225 14.69 -4.01 13.69
CA ARG A 225 13.63 -3.23 14.37
C ARG A 225 12.25 -3.42 13.75
N LEU A 226 12.14 -3.31 12.43
CA LEU A 226 10.86 -3.41 11.74
C LEU A 226 10.30 -4.83 11.79
N ARG A 227 11.11 -5.85 11.46
CA ARG A 227 10.67 -7.25 11.50
C ARG A 227 10.17 -7.66 12.91
N PRO A 228 10.93 -7.48 14.01
CA PRO A 228 10.44 -7.81 15.35
C PRO A 228 9.17 -7.07 15.77
N LEU A 229 9.03 -5.80 15.34
CA LEU A 229 7.80 -5.03 15.56
C LEU A 229 6.61 -5.67 14.85
N LEU A 230 6.76 -6.03 13.58
CA LEU A 230 5.71 -6.66 12.79
C LEU A 230 5.35 -8.05 13.34
N GLU A 231 6.35 -8.85 13.75
CA GLU A 231 6.16 -10.13 14.43
C GLU A 231 5.35 -9.94 15.72
N ARG A 232 5.73 -8.98 16.57
CA ARG A 232 4.98 -8.66 17.81
C ARG A 232 3.53 -8.27 17.52
N ARG A 233 3.28 -7.42 16.53
CA ARG A 233 1.92 -6.99 16.16
C ARG A 233 1.09 -8.15 15.61
N TRP A 234 1.70 -9.03 14.83
CA TRP A 234 1.05 -10.23 14.34
C TRP A 234 0.69 -11.18 15.48
N GLN A 235 1.62 -11.46 16.39
CA GLN A 235 1.36 -12.29 17.58
C GLN A 235 0.26 -11.71 18.47
N ALA A 236 0.23 -10.39 18.68
CA ALA A 236 -0.87 -9.73 19.39
C ALA A 236 -2.22 -9.94 18.67
N THR A 237 -2.24 -9.80 17.35
CA THR A 237 -3.44 -10.01 16.53
C THR A 237 -3.92 -11.46 16.62
N MET A 238 -3.01 -12.43 16.53
CA MET A 238 -3.35 -13.85 16.71
C MET A 238 -3.95 -14.11 18.09
N ALA A 239 -3.34 -13.58 19.15
CA ALA A 239 -3.85 -13.72 20.51
C ALA A 239 -5.28 -13.15 20.65
N GLU A 240 -5.55 -11.98 20.07
CA GLU A 240 -6.90 -11.39 20.04
C GLU A 240 -7.91 -12.26 19.27
N LEU A 241 -7.52 -12.83 18.13
CA LEU A 241 -8.38 -13.71 17.33
C LEU A 241 -8.70 -15.01 18.08
N LEU A 242 -7.71 -15.61 18.73
CA LEU A 242 -7.86 -16.84 19.50
C LEU A 242 -8.66 -16.62 20.81
N ASP A 243 -8.47 -15.49 21.47
CA ASP A 243 -9.30 -15.09 22.62
C ASP A 243 -10.75 -14.85 22.20
N SER A 244 -10.98 -14.20 21.05
CA SER A 244 -12.33 -14.05 20.49
C SER A 244 -12.99 -15.39 20.20
N ASP A 245 -12.26 -16.36 19.64
CA ASP A 245 -12.75 -17.73 19.43
C ASP A 245 -13.09 -18.42 20.76
N ALA A 246 -12.20 -18.34 21.76
CA ALA A 246 -12.43 -18.93 23.08
C ALA A 246 -13.68 -18.36 23.75
N LYS A 247 -13.89 -17.03 23.67
CA LYS A 247 -15.09 -16.35 24.16
C LYS A 247 -16.35 -16.80 23.44
N GLN A 248 -16.31 -16.94 22.12
CA GLN A 248 -17.44 -17.45 21.33
C GLN A 248 -17.79 -18.89 21.72
N ARG A 249 -16.78 -19.77 21.85
CA ARG A 249 -17.00 -21.14 22.31
C ARG A 249 -17.62 -21.18 23.71
N SER A 250 -17.11 -20.39 24.64
CA SER A 250 -17.68 -20.28 25.98
C SER A 250 -19.14 -19.81 25.95
N ALA A 251 -19.47 -18.82 25.11
CA ALA A 251 -20.82 -18.31 24.95
C ALA A 251 -21.78 -19.32 24.30
N HIS A 252 -21.26 -20.30 23.57
CA HIS A 252 -22.01 -21.36 22.89
C HIS A 252 -21.82 -22.74 23.55
N GLY A 253 -21.57 -22.78 24.87
CA GLY A 253 -21.53 -24.03 25.66
C GLY A 253 -20.37 -24.96 25.30
N GLY A 254 -19.25 -24.43 24.81
CA GLY A 254 -18.07 -25.19 24.39
C GLY A 254 -18.18 -25.84 23.02
N ARG A 255 -19.29 -25.64 22.29
CA ARG A 255 -19.49 -26.18 20.94
C ARG A 255 -18.49 -25.56 19.95
N ALA A 256 -17.97 -26.40 19.05
CA ALA A 256 -17.10 -25.95 17.97
C ALA A 256 -17.86 -25.04 16.98
N PRO A 257 -17.21 -24.02 16.37
CA PRO A 257 -17.88 -23.09 15.45
C PRO A 257 -18.46 -23.78 14.23
N ASP A 258 -19.66 -23.42 13.79
CA ASP A 258 -20.44 -24.17 12.79
C ASP A 258 -19.86 -24.16 11.38
N PHE A 259 -18.99 -23.20 11.05
CA PHE A 259 -18.52 -22.94 9.69
C PHE A 259 -17.13 -23.52 9.46
N ALA A 260 -16.18 -23.11 10.28
CA ALA A 260 -14.76 -23.37 10.10
C ALA A 260 -14.06 -23.40 11.46
N GLU A 261 -12.95 -24.13 11.56
CA GLU A 261 -12.11 -24.14 12.76
C GLU A 261 -11.22 -22.88 12.81
N PRO A 262 -11.49 -21.87 13.67
CA PRO A 262 -10.77 -20.60 13.63
C PRO A 262 -9.29 -20.76 13.97
N ARG A 263 -8.95 -21.73 14.82
CA ARG A 263 -7.55 -22.04 15.16
C ARG A 263 -6.76 -22.51 13.94
N ALA A 264 -7.38 -23.33 13.09
CA ALA A 264 -6.77 -23.78 11.84
C ALA A 264 -6.53 -22.61 10.88
N ILE A 265 -7.52 -21.73 10.72
CA ILE A 265 -7.39 -20.53 9.89
C ILE A 265 -6.24 -19.65 10.39
N VAL A 266 -6.17 -19.41 11.70
CA VAL A 266 -5.10 -18.61 12.31
C VAL A 266 -3.73 -19.25 12.10
N ALA A 267 -3.61 -20.58 12.22
CA ALA A 267 -2.34 -21.29 12.00
C ALA A 267 -1.86 -21.19 10.53
N VAL A 268 -2.77 -21.32 9.57
CA VAL A 268 -2.47 -21.13 8.13
C VAL A 268 -2.01 -19.68 7.88
N ALA A 269 -2.74 -18.72 8.44
CA ALA A 269 -2.39 -17.30 8.32
C ALA A 269 -1.02 -17.00 8.94
N ASP A 270 -0.68 -17.62 10.07
CA ASP A 270 0.63 -17.46 10.71
C ASP A 270 1.75 -17.96 9.80
N GLY A 271 1.63 -19.17 9.24
CA GLY A 271 2.62 -19.68 8.28
C GLY A 271 2.85 -18.73 7.10
N LEU A 272 1.79 -18.12 6.57
CA LEU A 272 1.88 -17.12 5.49
C LEU A 272 2.57 -15.83 5.95
N VAL A 273 2.19 -15.30 7.12
CA VAL A 273 2.76 -14.05 7.66
C VAL A 273 4.24 -14.24 8.00
N GLN A 274 4.62 -15.34 8.67
CA GLN A 274 6.02 -15.61 9.01
C GLN A 274 6.92 -15.68 7.78
N ARG A 275 6.46 -16.28 6.68
CA ARG A 275 7.22 -16.27 5.41
C ARG A 275 7.44 -14.85 4.88
N ARG A 276 6.44 -13.98 4.96
CA ARG A 276 6.56 -12.58 4.52
C ARG A 276 7.45 -11.75 5.45
N LEU A 277 7.37 -11.96 6.76
CA LEU A 277 8.24 -11.29 7.74
C LEU A 277 9.70 -11.75 7.58
N GLY A 278 9.92 -13.03 7.28
CA GLY A 278 11.23 -13.57 6.89
C GLY A 278 11.80 -12.84 5.67
N ALA A 279 11.00 -12.69 4.61
CA ALA A 279 11.41 -11.96 3.41
C ALA A 279 11.75 -10.48 3.71
N ILE A 280 11.00 -9.81 4.60
CA ILE A 280 11.32 -8.43 5.02
C ILE A 280 12.68 -8.35 5.73
N GLY A 281 12.98 -9.32 6.59
CA GLY A 281 14.28 -9.41 7.26
C GLY A 281 15.45 -9.72 6.34
N ALA A 282 15.18 -10.24 5.14
CA ALA A 282 16.18 -10.56 4.12
C ALA A 282 16.47 -9.41 3.14
N ILE A 283 15.76 -8.28 3.26
CA ILE A 283 16.01 -7.09 2.44
C ILE A 283 17.32 -6.44 2.91
N GLU A 284 18.27 -6.31 1.99
CA GLU A 284 19.55 -5.64 2.22
C GLU A 284 19.45 -4.13 1.97
N LYS A 285 18.62 -3.73 1.01
CA LYS A 285 18.36 -2.32 0.71
C LYS A 285 16.90 -2.11 0.36
N LEU A 286 16.28 -1.13 0.98
CA LEU A 286 14.96 -0.64 0.63
C LEU A 286 15.08 0.85 0.33
N SER A 287 14.78 1.25 -0.90
CA SER A 287 14.65 2.67 -1.27
C SER A 287 13.22 2.96 -1.66
N VAL A 288 12.70 4.13 -1.26
CA VAL A 288 11.34 4.59 -1.55
C VAL A 288 11.43 5.95 -2.24
N ASP A 289 10.94 6.02 -3.47
CA ASP A 289 10.78 7.22 -4.27
C ASP A 289 9.34 7.71 -4.17
N LEU A 290 9.16 9.01 -4.00
CA LEU A 290 7.87 9.68 -4.08
C LEU A 290 7.90 10.78 -5.14
N ASP A 291 6.89 10.76 -6.00
CA ASP A 291 6.66 11.79 -7.02
C ASP A 291 5.18 12.20 -7.00
N ALA A 292 4.93 13.42 -6.54
CA ALA A 292 3.62 14.04 -6.66
C ALA A 292 3.57 14.77 -8.00
N THR A 293 2.54 14.51 -8.80
CA THR A 293 2.20 15.26 -10.02
C THR A 293 1.03 16.21 -9.71
N ASP A 294 0.54 16.94 -10.70
CA ASP A 294 -0.66 17.77 -10.50
C ASP A 294 -1.95 16.93 -10.40
N GLU A 295 -1.92 15.65 -10.81
CA GLU A 295 -3.08 14.75 -10.84
C GLU A 295 -2.95 13.55 -9.91
N ASP A 296 -1.73 13.13 -9.56
CA ASP A 296 -1.46 11.83 -8.96
C ASP A 296 -0.32 11.86 -7.92
N LEU A 297 -0.29 10.86 -7.06
CA LEU A 297 0.86 10.52 -6.22
C LEU A 297 1.40 9.15 -6.60
N HIS A 298 2.66 9.11 -6.99
CA HIS A 298 3.40 7.89 -7.28
C HIS A 298 4.37 7.59 -6.14
N ILE A 299 4.30 6.39 -5.60
CA ILE A 299 5.21 5.88 -4.57
C ILE A 299 5.81 4.58 -5.09
N ALA A 300 7.12 4.55 -5.30
CA ALA A 300 7.82 3.37 -5.78
C ALA A 300 8.88 2.96 -4.76
N ALA A 301 8.80 1.74 -4.26
CA ALA A 301 9.81 1.14 -3.42
C ALA A 301 10.62 0.12 -4.24
N GLU A 302 11.95 0.25 -4.25
CA GLU A 302 12.87 -0.78 -4.77
C GLU A 302 13.46 -1.56 -3.60
N LEU A 303 13.50 -2.88 -3.75
CA LEU A 303 14.04 -3.81 -2.77
C LEU A 303 15.19 -4.61 -3.40
N GLU A 304 16.36 -4.53 -2.77
CA GLU A 304 17.53 -5.35 -3.08
C GLU A 304 17.82 -6.25 -1.87
N GLY A 305 18.20 -7.50 -2.08
CA GLY A 305 18.45 -8.42 -0.96
C GLY A 305 18.48 -9.91 -1.32
N ALA A 306 18.99 -10.69 -0.38
CA ALA A 306 19.80 -11.88 -0.58
C ALA A 306 19.21 -12.98 -1.48
N ARG A 307 20.10 -13.47 -2.36
CA ARG A 307 19.81 -14.44 -3.41
C ARG A 307 19.85 -15.90 -2.96
N ASP A 308 20.28 -16.23 -1.74
CA ASP A 308 20.60 -17.62 -1.40
C ASP A 308 20.33 -18.02 0.07
N ALA A 309 19.33 -17.46 0.74
CA ALA A 309 18.96 -17.89 2.09
C ALA A 309 17.75 -18.86 2.06
N GLY A 310 17.97 -20.10 2.51
CA GLY A 310 16.93 -21.14 2.61
C GLY A 310 15.63 -20.63 3.23
N ASP A 311 14.51 -21.14 2.72
CA ASP A 311 13.09 -20.92 3.09
C ASP A 311 12.58 -19.45 3.23
N GLY A 312 13.45 -18.45 3.30
CA GLY A 312 13.12 -17.02 3.48
C GLY A 312 13.59 -16.11 2.34
N GLY A 313 14.29 -16.67 1.35
CA GLY A 313 14.73 -15.95 0.16
C GLY A 313 13.57 -15.39 -0.65
N LEU A 314 13.86 -14.28 -1.30
CA LEU A 314 12.98 -13.64 -2.27
C LEU A 314 12.80 -14.61 -3.48
N THR A 315 11.68 -15.35 -3.53
CA THR A 315 11.36 -16.37 -4.57
C THR A 315 11.31 -15.76 -5.98
N PRO A 316 11.91 -16.36 -7.02
CA PRO A 316 11.83 -15.86 -8.40
C PRO A 316 10.39 -15.50 -8.77
N MET A 317 10.19 -14.29 -9.30
CA MET A 317 8.85 -13.80 -9.63
C MET A 317 8.55 -14.04 -11.10
N THR A 318 7.38 -14.60 -11.40
CA THR A 318 6.89 -14.65 -12.78
C THR A 318 6.32 -13.28 -13.13
N VAL A 319 6.95 -12.61 -14.09
CA VAL A 319 6.56 -11.27 -14.56
C VAL A 319 6.03 -11.34 -15.99
N GLY A 320 5.21 -10.37 -16.39
CA GLY A 320 4.73 -10.28 -17.77
C GLY A 320 3.89 -9.03 -18.03
N ALA A 321 3.43 -8.88 -19.27
CA ALA A 321 2.61 -7.74 -19.69
C ALA A 321 1.32 -7.60 -18.88
N THR A 322 0.89 -6.36 -18.64
CA THR A 322 -0.36 -6.07 -17.90
C THR A 322 -1.63 -6.16 -18.77
N THR A 323 -1.51 -6.56 -20.04
CA THR A 323 -2.63 -6.73 -20.98
C THR A 323 -3.82 -7.52 -20.41
N PRO A 324 -3.65 -8.65 -19.68
CA PRO A 324 -4.79 -9.38 -19.11
C PRO A 324 -5.61 -8.56 -18.10
N LEU A 325 -5.00 -7.56 -17.47
CA LEU A 325 -5.70 -6.61 -16.60
C LEU A 325 -6.40 -5.53 -17.44
N LEU A 326 -5.68 -4.95 -18.41
CA LEU A 326 -6.20 -3.90 -19.30
C LEU A 326 -7.41 -4.35 -20.13
N ASP A 327 -7.49 -5.65 -20.44
CA ASP A 327 -8.62 -6.29 -21.12
C ASP A 327 -9.85 -6.50 -20.21
N ALA A 328 -9.81 -6.12 -18.93
CA ALA A 328 -10.99 -6.18 -18.08
C ALA A 328 -12.01 -5.09 -18.47
N PRO A 329 -13.31 -5.26 -18.14
CA PRO A 329 -14.34 -4.27 -18.41
C PRO A 329 -14.01 -2.91 -17.77
N LYS A 330 -14.30 -1.80 -18.48
CA LYS A 330 -14.03 -0.43 -17.98
C LYS A 330 -14.73 -0.12 -16.65
N ASP A 331 -15.92 -0.69 -16.44
CA ASP A 331 -16.75 -0.52 -15.25
C ASP A 331 -16.37 -1.43 -14.07
N SER A 332 -15.16 -2.00 -14.11
CA SER A 332 -14.60 -2.78 -13.00
C SER A 332 -14.35 -1.89 -11.78
N ILE A 333 -15.01 -2.18 -10.66
CA ILE A 333 -14.76 -1.53 -9.37
C ILE A 333 -13.34 -1.84 -8.90
N ALA A 334 -12.90 -3.08 -9.09
CA ALA A 334 -11.56 -3.52 -8.80
C ALA A 334 -11.14 -4.61 -9.79
N ALA A 335 -9.86 -4.65 -10.10
CA ALA A 335 -9.27 -5.70 -10.92
C ALA A 335 -7.92 -6.08 -10.33
N LEU A 336 -7.66 -7.37 -10.22
CA LEU A 336 -6.45 -7.96 -9.69
C LEU A 336 -5.83 -8.83 -10.79
N LEU A 337 -4.54 -8.66 -11.05
CA LEU A 337 -3.73 -9.56 -11.86
C LEU A 337 -2.68 -10.20 -10.94
N THR A 338 -2.54 -11.52 -11.03
CA THR A 338 -1.46 -12.27 -10.39
C THR A 338 -0.79 -13.15 -11.44
N ARG A 339 0.53 -13.35 -11.30
CA ARG A 339 1.33 -14.22 -12.15
C ARG A 339 2.12 -15.19 -11.29
N SER A 340 2.18 -16.44 -11.72
CA SER A 340 2.85 -17.49 -10.97
C SER A 340 3.49 -18.52 -11.90
N ALA A 341 4.67 -19.01 -11.53
CA ALA A 341 5.35 -20.09 -12.25
C ALA A 341 4.62 -21.43 -12.01
N PRO A 342 4.72 -22.42 -12.90
CA PRO A 342 4.10 -23.74 -12.69
C PRO A 342 4.35 -24.35 -11.30
N GLU A 343 5.58 -24.26 -10.80
CA GLU A 343 5.99 -24.79 -9.50
C GLU A 343 5.34 -24.03 -8.34
N GLU A 344 5.30 -22.69 -8.43
CA GLU A 344 4.65 -21.81 -7.46
C GLU A 344 3.14 -22.10 -7.41
N ARG A 345 2.49 -22.30 -8.56
CA ARG A 345 1.06 -22.64 -8.64
C ARG A 345 0.77 -23.98 -7.97
N ALA A 346 1.64 -24.97 -8.16
CA ALA A 346 1.49 -26.28 -7.53
C ALA A 346 1.69 -26.20 -6.01
N ALA A 347 2.66 -25.40 -5.55
CA ALA A 347 2.88 -25.13 -4.13
C ALA A 347 1.68 -24.41 -3.50
N ASP A 348 1.20 -23.32 -4.12
CA ASP A 348 0.02 -22.57 -3.68
C ASP A 348 -1.22 -23.47 -3.62
N ALA A 349 -1.43 -24.32 -4.63
CA ALA A 349 -2.52 -25.29 -4.65
C ALA A 349 -2.47 -26.23 -3.45
N LYS A 350 -1.29 -26.75 -3.11
CA LYS A 350 -1.09 -27.62 -1.95
C LYS A 350 -1.34 -26.86 -0.65
N ASP A 351 -0.87 -25.62 -0.53
CA ASP A 351 -1.09 -24.78 0.65
C ASP A 351 -2.59 -24.48 0.84
N ILE A 352 -3.31 -24.13 -0.23
CA ILE A 352 -4.75 -23.88 -0.21
C ILE A 352 -5.52 -25.17 0.13
N GLU A 353 -5.11 -26.30 -0.45
CA GLU A 353 -5.69 -27.62 -0.15
C GLU A 353 -5.55 -27.94 1.34
N VAL A 354 -4.33 -27.89 1.88
CA VAL A 354 -4.06 -28.15 3.30
C VAL A 354 -4.86 -27.19 4.18
N ALA A 355 -4.92 -25.90 3.82
CA ALA A 355 -5.68 -24.91 4.56
C ALA A 355 -7.18 -25.25 4.61
N LEU A 356 -7.79 -25.58 3.48
CA LEU A 356 -9.21 -25.91 3.40
C LEU A 356 -9.53 -27.22 4.12
N LEU A 357 -8.72 -28.26 3.94
CA LEU A 357 -8.89 -29.55 4.61
C LEU A 357 -8.76 -29.41 6.12
N THR A 358 -7.77 -28.63 6.60
CA THR A 358 -7.59 -28.40 8.04
C THR A 358 -8.75 -27.57 8.60
N THR A 359 -9.23 -26.59 7.85
CA THR A 359 -10.32 -25.68 8.27
C THR A 359 -11.67 -26.38 8.34
N LEU A 360 -11.96 -27.24 7.37
CA LEU A 360 -13.20 -28.02 7.31
C LEU A 360 -13.14 -29.27 8.21
N GLY A 361 -11.95 -29.83 8.40
CA GLY A 361 -11.69 -30.98 9.26
C GLY A 361 -12.61 -32.16 8.91
N PRO A 362 -13.19 -32.85 9.92
CA PRO A 362 -14.02 -34.04 9.69
C PRO A 362 -15.37 -33.73 9.02
N ARG A 363 -15.72 -32.47 8.78
CA ARG A 363 -16.97 -32.09 8.09
C ARG A 363 -16.93 -32.40 6.61
N LEU A 364 -15.74 -32.48 6.02
CA LEU A 364 -15.55 -32.83 4.63
C LEU A 364 -15.24 -34.34 4.55
N PRO A 365 -16.18 -35.18 4.10
CA PRO A 365 -15.93 -36.61 3.96
C PRO A 365 -14.77 -36.89 3.00
N GLU A 366 -14.06 -38.01 3.16
CA GLU A 366 -12.85 -38.29 2.37
C GLU A 366 -13.09 -38.29 0.85
N ALA A 367 -14.28 -38.69 0.40
CA ALA A 367 -14.68 -38.62 -1.00
C ALA A 367 -14.69 -37.16 -1.52
N GLU A 368 -15.26 -36.24 -0.75
CA GLU A 368 -15.31 -34.81 -1.12
C GLU A 368 -13.97 -34.11 -0.89
N ALA A 369 -13.19 -34.55 0.11
CA ALA A 369 -11.81 -34.13 0.28
C ALA A 369 -11.01 -34.47 -0.98
N THR A 370 -11.08 -35.71 -1.47
CA THR A 370 -10.42 -36.14 -2.71
C THR A 370 -10.85 -35.29 -3.91
N LYS A 371 -12.15 -34.99 -4.04
CA LYS A 371 -12.66 -34.10 -5.10
C LYS A 371 -12.13 -32.67 -4.97
N LEU A 372 -12.02 -32.14 -3.75
CA LEU A 372 -11.41 -30.83 -3.49
C LEU A 372 -9.93 -30.79 -3.91
N ARG A 373 -9.13 -31.80 -3.53
CA ARG A 373 -7.72 -31.92 -3.96
C ARG A 373 -7.60 -31.94 -5.48
N ALA A 374 -8.43 -32.76 -6.12
CA ALA A 374 -8.46 -32.90 -7.57
C ALA A 374 -8.84 -31.59 -8.27
N ALA A 375 -9.84 -30.86 -7.76
CA ALA A 375 -10.27 -29.58 -8.29
C ALA A 375 -9.19 -28.49 -8.13
N ILE A 376 -8.59 -28.35 -6.95
CA ILE A 376 -7.54 -27.34 -6.71
C ILE A 376 -6.29 -27.65 -7.53
N GLY A 377 -5.80 -28.88 -7.46
CA GLY A 377 -4.62 -29.31 -8.21
C GLY A 377 -4.84 -29.30 -9.72
N GLY A 378 -6.04 -29.67 -10.18
CA GLY A 378 -6.44 -29.59 -11.58
C GLY A 378 -6.48 -28.14 -12.08
N PHE A 379 -7.07 -27.23 -11.31
CA PHE A 379 -7.13 -25.81 -11.66
C PHE A 379 -5.72 -25.19 -11.73
N ALA A 380 -4.85 -25.48 -10.75
CA ALA A 380 -3.49 -24.96 -10.73
C ALA A 380 -2.63 -25.45 -11.91
N ARG A 381 -2.82 -26.71 -12.34
CA ARG A 381 -2.18 -27.25 -13.55
C ARG A 381 -2.77 -26.66 -14.83
N GLY A 382 -4.10 -26.56 -14.88
CA GLY A 382 -4.82 -26.22 -16.10
C GLY A 382 -4.88 -24.71 -16.41
N ARG A 383 -4.76 -23.86 -15.39
CA ARG A 383 -4.67 -22.41 -15.57
C ARG A 383 -3.36 -22.03 -16.28
N GLY A 384 -3.24 -20.80 -16.74
CA GLY A 384 -2.01 -20.24 -17.30
C GLY A 384 -1.17 -19.55 -16.22
N ASP A 385 -0.12 -18.86 -16.66
CA ASP A 385 0.77 -18.10 -15.78
C ASP A 385 0.03 -16.90 -15.15
N ALA A 386 -0.85 -16.24 -15.90
CA ALA A 386 -1.69 -15.13 -15.44
C ALA A 386 -3.04 -15.59 -14.86
N LEU A 387 -3.54 -14.86 -13.86
CA LEU A 387 -4.90 -14.96 -13.35
C LEU A 387 -5.40 -13.56 -13.05
N THR A 388 -6.55 -13.20 -13.62
CA THR A 388 -7.22 -11.92 -13.39
C THR A 388 -8.50 -12.15 -12.59
N LEU A 389 -8.68 -11.45 -11.47
CA LEU A 389 -9.96 -11.36 -10.75
C LEU A 389 -10.54 -9.96 -10.92
N VAL A 390 -11.81 -9.86 -11.26
CA VAL A 390 -12.49 -8.59 -11.54
C VAL A 390 -13.76 -8.50 -10.72
N ALA A 391 -13.95 -7.39 -10.00
CA ALA A 391 -15.19 -7.05 -9.34
C ALA A 391 -15.99 -6.09 -10.23
N LEU A 392 -17.14 -6.55 -10.72
CA LEU A 392 -18.03 -5.79 -11.58
C LEU A 392 -19.18 -5.19 -10.76
N GLY A 393 -19.34 -3.87 -10.90
CA GLY A 393 -20.46 -3.10 -10.35
C GLY A 393 -21.44 -2.65 -11.44
N GLY A 394 -22.46 -1.87 -11.04
CA GLY A 394 -23.47 -1.34 -11.97
C GLY A 394 -24.86 -1.24 -11.36
N GLU A 395 -25.50 -0.07 -11.25
CA GLU A 395 -26.96 -0.03 -10.96
C GLU A 395 -27.80 -0.69 -12.09
N ARG A 396 -27.28 -0.68 -13.32
CA ARG A 396 -28.02 -1.11 -14.53
C ARG A 396 -27.50 -2.40 -15.17
N LYS A 397 -26.49 -3.06 -14.60
CA LYS A 397 -25.87 -4.29 -15.12
C LYS A 397 -25.69 -5.31 -14.00
N ALA A 398 -25.48 -6.57 -14.35
CA ALA A 398 -25.18 -7.65 -13.41
C ALA A 398 -24.02 -7.29 -12.46
N LYS A 399 -24.07 -7.73 -11.20
CA LYS A 399 -23.02 -7.48 -10.20
C LYS A 399 -22.39 -8.78 -9.77
N GLY A 400 -21.06 -8.79 -9.69
CA GLY A 400 -20.38 -10.01 -9.30
C GLY A 400 -18.87 -9.98 -9.41
N LEU A 401 -18.28 -11.16 -9.22
CA LEU A 401 -16.86 -11.42 -9.35
C LEU A 401 -16.63 -12.28 -10.58
N VAL A 402 -15.57 -11.97 -11.33
CA VAL A 402 -15.16 -12.71 -12.51
C VAL A 402 -13.71 -13.13 -12.34
N LEU A 403 -13.43 -14.40 -12.60
CA LEU A 403 -12.09 -14.95 -12.76
C LEU A 403 -11.82 -15.19 -14.24
N ARG A 404 -10.65 -14.76 -14.71
CA ARG A 404 -10.13 -15.04 -16.04
C ARG A 404 -8.71 -15.58 -15.95
N THR A 405 -8.39 -16.59 -16.75
CA THR A 405 -7.01 -17.08 -16.88
C THR A 405 -6.80 -17.65 -18.27
N PRO A 406 -5.68 -17.35 -18.96
CA PRO A 406 -5.35 -18.04 -20.19
C PRO A 406 -5.21 -19.54 -19.92
N VAL A 407 -5.65 -20.37 -20.86
CA VAL A 407 -5.54 -21.83 -20.77
C VAL A 407 -4.97 -22.36 -22.08
N GLY A 408 -4.03 -23.30 -21.98
CA GLY A 408 -3.51 -23.99 -23.16
C GLY A 408 -4.60 -24.84 -23.81
N ALA A 409 -4.52 -25.06 -25.12
CA ALA A 409 -5.50 -25.88 -25.85
C ALA A 409 -5.64 -27.32 -25.28
N LYS A 410 -4.57 -27.87 -24.70
CA LYS A 410 -4.56 -29.19 -24.05
C LYS A 410 -5.09 -29.17 -22.61
N ASP A 411 -5.13 -28.00 -21.99
CA ASP A 411 -5.40 -27.82 -20.57
C ASP A 411 -6.78 -27.21 -20.29
N SER A 412 -7.46 -26.72 -21.33
CA SER A 412 -8.78 -26.08 -21.24
C SER A 412 -9.83 -27.02 -20.61
N GLU A 413 -9.84 -28.30 -21.00
CA GLU A 413 -10.75 -29.29 -20.42
C GLU A 413 -10.45 -29.55 -18.95
N ILE A 414 -9.17 -29.64 -18.56
CA ILE A 414 -8.75 -29.83 -17.18
C ILE A 414 -9.20 -28.64 -16.33
N ALA A 415 -8.96 -27.42 -16.81
CA ALA A 415 -9.34 -26.20 -16.11
C ALA A 415 -10.86 -26.07 -15.96
N ARG A 416 -11.63 -26.33 -17.04
CA ARG A 416 -13.11 -26.33 -17.02
C ARG A 416 -13.66 -27.37 -16.07
N ARG A 417 -13.14 -28.60 -16.12
CA ARG A 417 -13.53 -29.69 -15.23
C ARG A 417 -13.24 -29.36 -13.77
N SER A 418 -12.10 -28.71 -13.50
CA SER A 418 -11.72 -28.31 -12.15
C SER A 418 -12.68 -27.28 -11.54
N VAL A 419 -13.13 -26.29 -12.32
CA VAL A 419 -14.19 -25.35 -11.89
C VAL A 419 -15.51 -26.07 -11.66
N SER A 420 -15.86 -27.00 -12.56
CA SER A 420 -17.06 -27.85 -12.41
C SER A 420 -17.02 -28.68 -11.13
N ASP A 421 -15.88 -29.32 -10.84
CA ASP A 421 -15.70 -30.15 -9.64
C ASP A 421 -15.75 -29.29 -8.38
N ALA A 422 -15.14 -28.09 -8.39
CA ALA A 422 -15.24 -27.12 -7.30
C ALA A 422 -16.68 -26.63 -7.09
N ALA A 423 -17.42 -26.37 -8.17
CA ALA A 423 -18.82 -25.95 -8.13
C ALA A 423 -19.73 -27.03 -7.53
N ASP A 424 -19.49 -28.30 -7.88
CA ASP A 424 -20.25 -29.42 -7.32
C ASP A 424 -20.01 -29.62 -5.81
N LEU A 425 -18.84 -29.23 -5.28
CA LEU A 425 -18.57 -29.31 -3.83
C LEU A 425 -19.53 -28.44 -3.01
N LEU A 426 -20.15 -27.41 -3.61
CA LEU A 426 -21.18 -26.62 -2.92
C LEU A 426 -22.42 -27.46 -2.52
N ARG A 427 -22.60 -28.66 -3.09
CA ARG A 427 -23.65 -29.60 -2.68
C ARG A 427 -23.28 -30.40 -1.43
N ALA A 428 -21.99 -30.51 -1.11
CA ALA A 428 -21.55 -31.26 0.05
C ALA A 428 -22.02 -30.56 1.35
N PRO A 429 -22.45 -31.30 2.38
CA PRO A 429 -22.92 -30.72 3.65
C PRO A 429 -21.94 -29.69 4.26
N ALA A 430 -20.64 -29.95 4.12
CA ALA A 430 -19.55 -29.08 4.57
C ALA A 430 -19.64 -27.64 4.04
N PHE A 431 -20.23 -27.43 2.86
CA PHE A 431 -20.42 -26.12 2.24
C PHE A 431 -21.89 -25.69 2.23
N LYS A 432 -22.80 -26.64 1.98
CA LYS A 432 -24.23 -26.40 1.88
C LYS A 432 -24.83 -25.82 3.16
N ASP A 433 -24.53 -26.43 4.30
CA ASP A 433 -25.17 -26.08 5.57
C ASP A 433 -24.66 -24.73 6.10
N PRO A 434 -23.33 -24.45 6.13
CA PRO A 434 -22.83 -23.16 6.59
C PRO A 434 -23.27 -22.00 5.69
N LEU A 435 -23.34 -22.21 4.38
CA LEU A 435 -23.81 -21.18 3.45
C LEU A 435 -25.35 -21.10 3.38
N ARG A 436 -26.08 -21.98 4.09
CA ARG A 436 -27.55 -22.08 4.09
C ARG A 436 -28.13 -22.23 2.69
N LEU A 437 -27.52 -23.09 1.87
CA LEU A 437 -27.96 -23.31 0.49
C LEU A 437 -29.18 -24.21 0.50
N LYS A 438 -30.35 -23.66 0.14
CA LYS A 438 -31.60 -24.44 -0.02
C LYS A 438 -31.54 -25.33 -1.23
N LYS A 439 -31.08 -24.77 -2.35
CA LYS A 439 -31.08 -25.44 -3.66
C LYS A 439 -29.77 -25.11 -4.39
N VAL A 440 -29.18 -26.14 -4.99
CA VAL A 440 -28.00 -26.02 -5.84
C VAL A 440 -28.28 -26.80 -7.13
N GLN A 441 -28.59 -26.07 -8.19
CA GLN A 441 -29.02 -26.64 -9.47
C GLN A 441 -27.98 -26.36 -10.54
N ARG A 442 -27.60 -27.39 -11.30
CA ARG A 442 -26.74 -27.23 -12.46
C ARG A 442 -27.58 -27.23 -13.73
N THR A 443 -27.29 -26.31 -14.63
CA THR A 443 -27.90 -26.16 -15.95
C THR A 443 -26.82 -25.79 -16.96
N THR A 444 -27.22 -25.62 -18.21
CA THR A 444 -26.38 -24.96 -19.22
C THR A 444 -27.13 -23.75 -19.73
N GLY A 445 -26.42 -22.66 -19.97
CA GLY A 445 -26.96 -21.43 -20.52
C GLY A 445 -26.17 -20.97 -21.74
N GLU A 446 -26.70 -20.00 -22.47
CA GLU A 446 -26.02 -19.35 -23.58
C GLU A 446 -25.66 -17.93 -23.17
N ALA A 447 -24.36 -17.63 -23.08
CA ALA A 447 -23.86 -16.29 -22.84
C ALA A 447 -23.73 -15.57 -24.19
N LYS A 448 -24.42 -14.43 -24.33
CA LYS A 448 -24.56 -13.71 -25.61
C LYS A 448 -23.18 -13.41 -26.20
N GLY A 449 -22.97 -13.90 -27.43
CA GLY A 449 -21.71 -13.74 -28.15
C GLY A 449 -20.57 -14.65 -27.68
N VAL A 450 -20.60 -15.19 -26.46
CA VAL A 450 -19.54 -16.09 -25.96
C VAL A 450 -19.82 -17.53 -26.39
N GLY A 451 -21.04 -18.01 -26.17
CA GLY A 451 -21.43 -19.39 -26.48
C GLY A 451 -22.04 -20.12 -25.27
N LYS A 452 -21.98 -21.45 -25.29
CA LYS A 452 -22.60 -22.31 -24.28
C LYS A 452 -21.75 -22.36 -23.00
N CYS A 453 -22.34 -21.98 -21.88
CA CYS A 453 -21.71 -22.01 -20.56
C CYS A 453 -22.33 -23.09 -19.66
N ASP A 454 -21.51 -23.67 -18.79
CA ASP A 454 -22.02 -24.38 -17.61
C ASP A 454 -22.53 -23.35 -16.60
N VAL A 455 -23.65 -23.63 -15.94
CA VAL A 455 -24.24 -22.73 -14.94
C VAL A 455 -24.60 -23.52 -13.68
N LEU A 456 -24.23 -22.99 -12.52
CA LEU A 456 -24.66 -23.44 -11.21
C LEU A 456 -25.48 -22.33 -10.55
N GLU A 457 -26.77 -22.56 -10.35
CA GLU A 457 -27.64 -21.66 -9.61
C GLU A 457 -27.76 -22.13 -8.16
N VAL A 458 -27.61 -21.18 -7.24
CA VAL A 458 -27.66 -21.39 -5.81
C VAL A 458 -28.72 -20.50 -5.19
N LEU A 459 -29.63 -21.11 -4.43
CA LEU A 459 -30.63 -20.40 -3.62
C LEU A 459 -30.18 -20.40 -2.16
N ILE A 460 -29.89 -19.22 -1.63
CA ILE A 460 -29.43 -19.00 -0.26
C ILE A 460 -30.63 -18.63 0.61
N GLU A 461 -30.80 -19.30 1.74
CA GLU A 461 -31.88 -19.03 2.68
C GLU A 461 -31.75 -17.65 3.35
N GLY A 462 -32.82 -16.86 3.27
CA GLY A 462 -32.93 -15.59 4.00
C GLY A 462 -32.88 -15.76 5.52
N LYS A 463 -32.46 -14.72 6.26
CA LYS A 463 -32.50 -14.71 7.74
C LYS A 463 -33.61 -13.79 8.23
N GLY A 464 -34.56 -14.34 8.99
CA GLY A 464 -35.68 -13.57 9.54
C GLY A 464 -36.61 -13.05 8.44
N LYS A 465 -36.68 -11.73 8.27
CA LYS A 465 -37.51 -11.06 7.24
C LYS A 465 -36.79 -10.87 5.90
N LEU A 466 -35.50 -11.20 5.81
CA LEU A 466 -34.76 -11.09 4.56
C LEU A 466 -35.23 -12.18 3.59
N PRO A 467 -35.48 -11.84 2.31
CA PRO A 467 -35.87 -12.83 1.31
C PRO A 467 -34.71 -13.79 1.01
N ASP A 468 -35.04 -14.93 0.41
CA ASP A 468 -34.03 -15.81 -0.18
C ASP A 468 -33.28 -15.06 -1.29
N THR A 469 -31.98 -15.31 -1.38
CA THR A 469 -31.11 -14.68 -2.37
C THR A 469 -30.66 -15.70 -3.39
N LYS A 470 -30.85 -15.39 -4.67
CA LYS A 470 -30.33 -16.20 -5.78
C LYS A 470 -28.94 -15.70 -6.15
N LEU A 471 -27.98 -16.62 -6.23
CA LEU A 471 -26.63 -16.37 -6.73
C LEU A 471 -26.33 -17.43 -7.79
N GLY A 472 -25.66 -17.05 -8.87
CA GLY A 472 -25.25 -17.96 -9.91
C GLY A 472 -23.75 -17.95 -10.13
N LEU A 473 -23.22 -19.09 -10.56
CA LEU A 473 -21.86 -19.26 -11.06
C LEU A 473 -21.95 -19.78 -12.49
N ALA A 474 -21.34 -19.12 -13.46
CA ALA A 474 -21.23 -19.60 -14.83
C ALA A 474 -19.76 -19.67 -15.26
N TRP A 475 -19.41 -20.66 -16.07
CA TRP A 475 -18.04 -20.77 -16.58
C TRP A 475 -17.96 -21.41 -17.97
N GLU A 476 -16.90 -21.03 -18.69
CA GLU A 476 -16.52 -21.51 -20.02
C GLU A 476 -15.00 -21.50 -20.18
N ALA A 477 -14.47 -22.30 -21.11
CA ALA A 477 -13.03 -22.40 -21.37
C ALA A 477 -12.74 -22.45 -22.88
N GLU A 478 -13.38 -21.58 -23.65
CA GLU A 478 -13.21 -21.45 -25.10
C GLU A 478 -12.23 -20.31 -25.46
N GLY A 479 -11.69 -20.34 -26.69
CA GLY A 479 -10.81 -19.27 -27.16
C GLY A 479 -9.48 -19.13 -26.41
N GLY A 480 -9.04 -20.15 -25.68
CA GLY A 480 -7.79 -20.13 -24.92
C GLY A 480 -7.85 -19.35 -23.60
N VAL A 481 -9.05 -19.07 -23.09
CA VAL A 481 -9.26 -18.41 -21.79
C VAL A 481 -10.33 -19.18 -21.02
N LEU A 482 -10.06 -19.51 -19.76
CA LEU A 482 -11.10 -19.90 -18.81
C LEU A 482 -11.69 -18.63 -18.20
N CYS A 483 -13.00 -18.46 -18.34
CA CYS A 483 -13.78 -17.39 -17.73
C CYS A 483 -14.80 -18.01 -16.76
N ALA A 484 -14.80 -17.59 -15.50
CA ALA A 484 -15.78 -18.02 -14.50
C ALA A 484 -16.34 -16.81 -13.76
N ALA A 485 -17.65 -16.66 -13.69
CA ALA A 485 -18.31 -15.51 -13.09
C ALA A 485 -19.34 -15.90 -12.03
N LEU A 486 -19.28 -15.25 -10.87
CA LEU A 486 -20.16 -15.42 -9.72
C LEU A 486 -20.95 -14.13 -9.49
N GLY A 487 -22.28 -14.18 -9.54
CA GLY A 487 -23.12 -12.99 -9.32
C GLY A 487 -24.61 -13.22 -9.45
N ASP A 488 -25.37 -12.13 -9.54
CA ASP A 488 -26.83 -12.15 -9.68
C ASP A 488 -27.30 -12.63 -11.07
N ASP A 489 -26.54 -12.31 -12.12
CA ASP A 489 -26.69 -12.83 -13.48
C ASP A 489 -25.31 -13.28 -14.02
N PRO A 490 -24.92 -14.55 -13.78
CA PRO A 490 -23.58 -15.01 -14.11
C PRO A 490 -23.31 -15.13 -15.61
N LEU A 491 -24.34 -15.32 -16.45
CA LEU A 491 -24.18 -15.40 -17.91
C LEU A 491 -23.85 -14.03 -18.49
N GLU A 492 -24.56 -12.99 -18.04
CA GLU A 492 -24.24 -11.61 -18.42
C GLU A 492 -22.84 -11.20 -17.94
N LEU A 493 -22.43 -11.64 -16.74
CA LEU A 493 -21.08 -11.39 -16.23
C LEU A 493 -20.00 -12.08 -17.08
N VAL A 494 -20.22 -13.33 -17.53
CA VAL A 494 -19.31 -14.01 -18.49
C VAL A 494 -19.24 -13.24 -19.80
N THR A 495 -20.39 -12.81 -20.36
CA THR A 495 -20.41 -11.99 -21.58
C THR A 495 -19.60 -10.71 -21.42
N ARG A 496 -19.83 -9.95 -20.34
CA ARG A 496 -19.11 -8.70 -20.06
C ARG A 496 -17.62 -8.93 -19.90
N ALA A 497 -17.22 -10.00 -19.22
CA ALA A 497 -15.82 -10.31 -18.97
C ALA A 497 -15.06 -10.78 -20.21
N SER A 498 -15.69 -11.64 -21.03
CA SER A 498 -15.05 -12.21 -22.22
C SER A 498 -15.11 -11.26 -23.41
N ARG A 499 -16.14 -10.40 -23.50
CA ARG A 499 -16.35 -9.43 -24.58
C ARG A 499 -16.84 -8.08 -24.05
N PRO A 500 -16.01 -7.35 -23.30
CA PRO A 500 -16.39 -6.04 -22.79
C PRO A 500 -16.71 -5.07 -23.93
N GLU A 501 -17.79 -4.30 -23.79
CA GLU A 501 -18.13 -3.20 -24.71
C GLU A 501 -17.04 -2.11 -24.69
N GLN A 502 -16.48 -1.88 -23.50
CA GLN A 502 -15.35 -0.99 -23.25
C GLN A 502 -14.42 -1.65 -22.24
N LYS A 503 -13.12 -1.58 -22.52
CA LYS A 503 -12.03 -2.11 -21.70
C LYS A 503 -11.43 -1.03 -20.81
N LEU A 504 -10.66 -1.43 -19.80
CA LEU A 504 -9.84 -0.49 -19.03
C LEU A 504 -8.81 0.21 -19.91
N SER A 505 -8.29 -0.45 -20.96
CA SER A 505 -7.39 0.15 -21.96
C SER A 505 -8.00 1.32 -22.72
N ASP A 506 -9.33 1.38 -22.82
CA ASP A 506 -10.03 2.43 -23.57
C ASP A 506 -10.15 3.73 -22.76
N GLU A 507 -9.92 3.65 -21.45
CA GLU A 507 -9.87 4.81 -20.55
C GLU A 507 -8.42 5.26 -20.36
N LYS A 508 -8.05 6.37 -21.02
CA LYS A 508 -6.66 6.87 -21.06
C LYS A 508 -5.99 6.94 -19.69
N THR A 509 -6.69 7.43 -18.66
CA THR A 509 -6.14 7.55 -17.30
C THR A 509 -5.87 6.18 -16.66
N LEU A 510 -6.79 5.21 -16.80
CA LEU A 510 -6.57 3.85 -16.27
C LEU A 510 -5.46 3.12 -17.02
N ALA A 511 -5.44 3.26 -18.35
CA ALA A 511 -4.40 2.71 -19.21
C ALA A 511 -3.02 3.24 -18.80
N ALA A 512 -2.86 4.56 -18.65
CA ALA A 512 -1.59 5.18 -18.27
C ALA A 512 -1.01 4.62 -16.96
N TYR A 513 -1.85 4.45 -15.94
CA TYR A 513 -1.46 3.87 -14.64
C TYR A 513 -0.94 2.43 -14.78
N VAL A 514 -1.66 1.59 -15.52
CA VAL A 514 -1.37 0.16 -15.63
C VAL A 514 -0.25 -0.13 -16.65
N GLU A 515 -0.15 0.67 -17.72
CA GLU A 515 0.92 0.57 -18.73
C GLU A 515 2.27 1.03 -18.18
N ALA A 516 2.28 1.99 -17.25
CA ALA A 516 3.50 2.46 -16.58
C ALA A 516 4.21 1.37 -15.74
N LEU A 517 3.54 0.25 -15.47
CA LEU A 517 4.11 -0.94 -14.80
C LEU A 517 4.94 -1.81 -15.76
N GLY A 518 4.75 -1.67 -17.07
CA GLY A 518 5.47 -2.43 -18.09
C GLY A 518 5.23 -3.94 -18.05
N LYS A 519 6.25 -4.72 -18.44
CA LYS A 519 6.23 -6.20 -18.49
C LYS A 519 6.85 -6.84 -17.24
N GLU A 520 7.18 -6.04 -16.25
CA GLU A 520 7.93 -6.43 -15.06
C GLU A 520 7.02 -6.72 -13.87
N ALA A 521 5.71 -6.55 -14.04
CA ALA A 521 4.73 -6.78 -12.99
C ALA A 521 4.41 -8.27 -12.85
N SER A 522 4.37 -8.74 -11.60
CA SER A 522 3.89 -10.07 -11.22
C SER A 522 2.52 -9.99 -10.54
N PHE A 523 2.23 -8.88 -9.87
CA PHE A 523 0.95 -8.59 -9.24
C PHE A 523 0.56 -7.16 -9.54
N VAL A 524 -0.73 -6.94 -9.80
CA VAL A 524 -1.32 -5.61 -9.93
C VAL A 524 -2.73 -5.65 -9.34
N LEU A 525 -3.01 -4.79 -8.38
CA LEU A 525 -4.35 -4.50 -7.87
C LEU A 525 -4.71 -3.08 -8.29
N LEU A 526 -5.71 -2.96 -9.16
CA LEU A 526 -6.35 -1.72 -9.55
C LEU A 526 -7.70 -1.59 -8.82
N GLY A 527 -7.96 -0.45 -8.20
CA GLY A 527 -9.23 -0.10 -7.59
C GLY A 527 -9.77 1.22 -8.11
N GLN A 528 -11.09 1.30 -8.27
CA GLN A 528 -11.86 2.50 -8.60
C GLN A 528 -12.89 2.74 -7.49
N PRO A 529 -12.46 3.28 -6.32
CA PRO A 529 -13.28 3.32 -5.11
C PRO A 529 -14.60 4.08 -5.29
N PHE A 530 -14.66 5.05 -6.21
CA PHE A 530 -15.89 5.80 -6.47
C PHE A 530 -16.89 5.10 -7.39
N LEU A 531 -16.53 3.96 -8.00
CA LEU A 531 -17.50 3.14 -8.73
C LEU A 531 -18.36 2.25 -7.81
N VAL A 532 -18.05 2.23 -6.50
CA VAL A 532 -18.86 1.53 -5.48
C VAL A 532 -20.20 2.25 -5.27
N ASP A 533 -20.20 3.58 -5.24
CA ASP A 533 -21.41 4.42 -5.16
C ASP A 533 -21.68 5.04 -6.53
N GLN A 534 -22.64 4.46 -7.25
CA GLN A 534 -22.97 4.87 -8.62
C GLN A 534 -24.16 5.82 -8.71
N SER A 535 -24.62 6.35 -7.57
CA SER A 535 -25.75 7.29 -7.55
C SER A 535 -25.47 8.56 -8.36
N LYS A 536 -24.19 8.86 -8.64
CA LYS A 536 -23.76 9.97 -9.49
C LYS A 536 -22.65 9.51 -10.44
N PRO A 537 -22.58 10.02 -11.68
CA PRO A 537 -21.42 9.83 -12.54
C PRO A 537 -20.18 10.38 -11.83
N VAL A 538 -19.19 9.52 -11.58
CA VAL A 538 -17.93 9.92 -10.96
C VAL A 538 -16.80 9.82 -11.98
N PRO A 539 -16.02 10.88 -12.18
CA PRO A 539 -14.74 10.80 -12.89
C PRO A 539 -13.86 9.66 -12.39
N THR A 540 -13.15 9.04 -13.32
CA THR A 540 -12.14 8.00 -13.08
C THR A 540 -11.13 8.47 -12.03
N ALA A 541 -10.88 7.64 -11.01
CA ALA A 541 -9.93 7.95 -9.93
C ALA A 541 -9.28 6.65 -9.45
N PRO A 542 -8.23 6.17 -10.16
CA PRO A 542 -7.61 4.90 -9.86
C PRO A 542 -6.78 4.97 -8.57
N ALA A 543 -6.71 3.82 -7.91
CA ALA A 543 -5.63 3.48 -7.01
C ALA A 543 -5.02 2.16 -7.49
N VAL A 544 -3.71 2.13 -7.69
CA VAL A 544 -2.97 0.95 -8.13
C VAL A 544 -1.95 0.57 -7.07
N LEU A 545 -1.92 -0.71 -6.72
CA LEU A 545 -0.84 -1.35 -5.97
C LEU A 545 -0.26 -2.46 -6.83
N ALA A 546 1.02 -2.40 -7.14
CA ALA A 546 1.69 -3.38 -7.97
C ALA A 546 3.00 -3.85 -7.32
N TRP A 547 3.42 -5.06 -7.65
CA TRP A 547 4.77 -5.52 -7.38
C TRP A 547 5.35 -6.24 -8.59
N GLY A 548 6.67 -6.33 -8.63
CA GLY A 548 7.34 -6.93 -9.75
C GLY A 548 8.84 -7.09 -9.54
N SER A 549 9.48 -7.46 -10.64
CA SER A 549 10.91 -7.72 -10.70
C SER A 549 11.48 -7.11 -11.98
N ARG A 550 12.57 -6.35 -11.85
CA ARG A 550 13.31 -5.68 -12.92
C ARG A 550 14.74 -6.22 -13.00
N GLY A 551 15.28 -6.26 -14.21
CA GLY A 551 16.65 -6.69 -14.48
C GLY A 551 16.75 -8.19 -14.75
N GLU A 552 17.82 -8.58 -15.44
CA GLU A 552 18.10 -9.97 -15.74
C GLU A 552 18.79 -10.67 -14.56
N ALA A 553 18.72 -12.00 -14.58
CA ALA A 553 19.58 -12.81 -13.74
C ALA A 553 21.05 -12.35 -13.93
N PRO A 554 21.86 -12.29 -12.87
CA PRO A 554 21.67 -13.07 -11.68
C PRO A 554 20.84 -12.29 -10.62
N VAL A 555 20.98 -10.95 -10.44
CA VAL A 555 20.30 -10.18 -9.36
C VAL A 555 19.08 -9.40 -9.88
N PRO A 556 17.88 -10.00 -9.91
CA PRO A 556 16.67 -9.22 -10.13
C PRO A 556 16.45 -8.25 -8.97
N LYS A 557 16.22 -6.98 -9.28
CA LYS A 557 15.70 -6.01 -8.30
C LYS A 557 14.20 -6.16 -8.20
N ARG A 558 13.66 -6.15 -6.99
CA ARG A 558 12.21 -6.12 -6.81
C ARG A 558 11.73 -4.71 -6.67
N TRP A 559 10.48 -4.51 -7.04
CA TRP A 559 9.83 -3.25 -6.82
C TRP A 559 8.41 -3.46 -6.33
N VAL A 560 7.95 -2.51 -5.52
CA VAL A 560 6.56 -2.33 -5.11
C VAL A 560 6.18 -0.91 -5.52
N ARG A 561 5.02 -0.73 -6.11
CA ARG A 561 4.55 0.57 -6.56
C ARG A 561 3.13 0.81 -6.09
N VAL A 562 2.87 2.01 -5.59
CA VAL A 562 1.54 2.50 -5.23
C VAL A 562 1.31 3.79 -5.99
N ASP A 563 0.32 3.82 -6.86
CA ASP A 563 -0.11 5.03 -7.55
C ASP A 563 -1.53 5.37 -7.09
N VAL A 564 -1.77 6.61 -6.67
CA VAL A 564 -3.08 7.04 -6.16
C VAL A 564 -3.44 8.38 -6.78
N SER A 565 -4.64 8.46 -7.35
CA SER A 565 -5.12 9.73 -7.90
C SER A 565 -5.37 10.77 -6.80
N ASP A 566 -5.21 12.05 -7.12
CA ASP A 566 -5.44 13.18 -6.23
C ASP A 566 -6.80 13.13 -5.50
N ARG A 567 -7.83 12.68 -6.22
CA ARG A 567 -9.20 12.56 -5.72
C ARG A 567 -9.31 11.50 -4.65
N VAL A 568 -8.67 10.34 -4.83
CA VAL A 568 -8.64 9.30 -3.80
C VAL A 568 -7.88 9.82 -2.58
N LEU A 569 -6.74 10.50 -2.78
CA LEU A 569 -5.99 11.12 -1.68
C LEU A 569 -6.82 12.16 -0.94
N ARG A 570 -7.52 13.04 -1.65
CA ARG A 570 -8.40 14.07 -1.07
C ARG A 570 -9.46 13.47 -0.17
N GLU A 571 -10.14 12.42 -0.63
CA GLU A 571 -11.19 11.76 0.17
C GLU A 571 -10.62 10.99 1.37
N LEU A 572 -9.44 10.38 1.23
CA LEU A 572 -8.72 9.79 2.36
C LEU A 572 -8.33 10.85 3.40
N MET A 573 -7.82 12.00 2.96
CA MET A 573 -7.42 13.11 3.83
C MET A 573 -8.62 13.74 4.53
N LYS A 574 -9.75 13.93 3.84
CA LYS A 574 -11.00 14.39 4.46
C LYS A 574 -11.41 13.47 5.61
N LYS A 575 -11.43 12.14 5.37
CA LYS A 575 -11.75 11.14 6.39
C LYS A 575 -10.78 11.17 7.57
N GLN A 576 -9.48 11.33 7.31
CA GLN A 576 -8.47 11.40 8.38
C GLN A 576 -8.60 12.67 9.23
N LEU A 577 -8.98 13.80 8.61
CA LEU A 577 -9.19 15.08 9.29
C LEU A 577 -10.59 15.22 9.91
N GLY A 578 -11.46 14.21 9.74
CA GLY A 578 -12.80 14.17 10.32
C GLY A 578 -13.86 15.02 9.62
N PHE A 579 -13.69 15.30 8.32
CA PHE A 579 -14.66 15.99 7.47
C PHE A 579 -15.70 15.07 6.84
#